data_AF-A0A151F4Z4-F1
#
_entry.id   AF-A0A151F4Z4-F1
#
_cell.length_a   1.000
_cell.length_b   1.000
_cell.length_c   1.000
_cell.angle_alpha   90.00
_cell.angle_beta   90.00
_cell.angle_gamma   90.00
#
_symmetry.space_group_name_H-M   'P 1'
#
loop_
_entity.id
_entity.type
_entity.pdbx_description
1 polymer ?
#
loop_
_entity_poly.entity_id
_entity_poly.type
_entity_poly.pdbx_seq_one_letter_code
_entity_poly.pdbx_strand_id
1 'polypeptide(L)' 'MQNQIAAETAGVAFSLNPVNNCYDEAVINANYGLGETVVSGKVSPDAFVIDKVSRSILEKKKGNKETAV' A
#
# COMPACT_ATOMS: atom_id res chain seq x y z
N MET A 1 3.54 -9.73 23.40
CA MET A 1 3.19 -8.32 23.12
C MET A 1 3.91 -7.91 21.85
N GLN A 2 3.24 -7.16 20.98
CA GLN A 2 3.85 -6.60 19.77
C GLN A 2 4.42 -5.21 20.10
N ASN A 3 5.64 -4.92 19.66
CA ASN A 3 6.21 -3.59 19.76
C ASN A 3 5.73 -2.74 18.59
N GLN A 4 5.23 -1.55 18.91
CA GLN A 4 4.87 -0.55 17.91
C GLN A 4 6.15 0.09 17.37
N ILE A 5 6.33 0.03 16.05
CA ILE A 5 7.42 0.73 15.38
C ILE A 5 6.90 2.10 14.97
N ALA A 6 7.62 3.14 15.35
CA ALA A 6 7.40 4.50 14.86
C ALA A 6 7.83 4.57 13.39
N ALA A 7 6.91 4.23 12.49
CA ALA A 7 7.12 4.29 11.06
C ALA A 7 6.46 5.56 10.48
N GLU A 8 7.18 6.28 9.62
CA GLU A 8 6.68 7.45 8.90
C GLU A 8 5.61 7.07 7.84
N THR A 9 5.61 5.81 7.40
CA THR A 9 4.68 5.26 6.41
C THR A 9 4.38 3.81 6.77
N ALA A 10 3.14 3.40 6.59
CA ALA A 10 2.68 2.03 6.76
C ALA A 10 1.84 1.58 5.57
N GLY A 11 1.73 0.28 5.35
CA GLY A 11 1.03 -0.25 4.20
C GLY A 11 0.74 -1.74 4.27
N VAL A 12 -0.01 -2.22 3.29
CA VAL A 12 -0.37 -3.62 3.09
C VAL A 12 0.07 -4.03 1.69
N ALA A 13 0.74 -5.18 1.59
CA ALA A 13 1.18 -5.74 0.32
C ALA A 13 0.54 -7.12 0.11
N PHE A 14 0.11 -7.36 -1.13
CA PHE A 14 -0.36 -8.64 -1.63
C PHE A 14 0.63 -9.12 -2.70
N SER A 15 1.09 -10.36 -2.56
CA SER A 15 2.04 -10.99 -3.49
C SER A 15 1.42 -11.49 -4.79
N LEU A 16 0.10 -11.30 -4.93
CA LEU A 16 -0.73 -11.56 -6.09
C LEU A 16 -1.69 -10.37 -6.25
N ASN A 17 -2.15 -10.08 -7.46
CA ASN A 17 -3.19 -9.08 -7.66
C ASN A 17 -4.58 -9.71 -7.45
N PRO A 18 -5.30 -9.34 -6.36
CA PRO A 18 -6.59 -9.95 -6.04
C PRO A 18 -7.73 -9.49 -6.97
N VAL A 19 -7.51 -8.47 -7.81
CA VAL A 19 -8.54 -7.92 -8.72
C VAL A 19 -8.69 -8.78 -9.97
N ASN A 20 -7.58 -9.31 -10.49
CA ASN A 20 -7.52 -10.09 -11.72
C ASN A 20 -6.96 -11.51 -11.52
N ASN A 21 -6.65 -11.91 -10.27
CA ASN A 21 -5.99 -13.15 -9.90
C ASN A 21 -4.63 -13.39 -10.59
N CYS A 22 -3.92 -12.32 -10.97
CA CYS A 22 -2.60 -12.42 -11.57
C CYS A 22 -1.54 -12.66 -10.48
N TYR A 23 -0.86 -13.81 -10.53
CA TYR A 23 0.22 -14.18 -9.59
C TYR A 23 1.55 -13.48 -9.89
N ASP A 24 1.69 -12.97 -11.11
CA ASP A 24 2.86 -12.23 -11.56
C ASP A 24 2.81 -10.76 -11.14
N GLU A 25 1.65 -10.29 -10.68
CA GLU A 25 1.48 -8.92 -10.18
C GLU A 25 1.49 -8.90 -8.64
N ALA A 26 2.21 -7.95 -8.06
CA ALA A 26 2.13 -7.61 -6.64
C ALA A 26 1.39 -6.28 -6.49
N VAL A 27 0.51 -6.20 -5.50
CA VAL A 27 -0.24 -4.98 -5.18
C VAL A 27 0.21 -4.45 -3.83
N ILE A 28 0.64 -3.20 -3.77
CA ILE A 28 1.09 -2.54 -2.54
C ILE A 28 0.22 -1.32 -2.31
N ASN A 29 -0.40 -1.25 -1.14
CA ASN A 29 -1.13 -0.08 -0.66
C ASN A 29 -0.33 0.57 0.46
N ALA A 30 -0.03 1.86 0.38
CA ALA A 30 0.77 2.58 1.37
C ALA A 30 0.11 3.90 1.76
N ASN A 31 0.22 4.28 3.03
CA ASN A 31 -0.27 5.55 3.54
C ASN A 31 0.72 6.16 4.53
N TYR A 32 0.69 7.49 4.67
CA TYR A 32 1.48 8.18 5.69
C TYR A 32 0.90 7.95 7.08
N GLY A 33 1.79 7.82 8.07
CA GLY A 33 1.43 7.62 9.47
C GLY A 33 1.48 6.17 9.95
N LEU A 34 1.19 6.00 11.23
CA LEU A 34 1.09 4.70 11.91
C LEU A 34 -0.02 3.86 11.26
N GLY A 35 0.18 2.53 11.18
CA GLY A 35 -0.66 1.59 10.42
C GLY A 35 -2.18 1.64 10.66
N GLU A 36 -2.64 2.29 11.73
CA GLU A 36 -4.05 2.58 11.98
C GLU A 36 -4.70 3.52 10.95
N THR A 37 -3.92 4.41 10.33
CA THR A 37 -4.43 5.31 9.27
C THR A 37 -4.86 4.55 8.02
N VAL A 38 -4.23 3.41 7.70
CA VAL A 38 -4.59 2.53 6.57
C VAL A 38 -5.95 1.86 6.80
N VAL A 39 -6.30 1.56 8.05
CA VAL A 39 -7.53 0.82 8.42
C VAL A 39 -8.72 1.75 8.70
N SER A 40 -8.46 3.02 9.04
CA SER A 40 -9.49 3.97 9.45
C SER A 40 -10.45 4.41 8.32
N GLY A 41 -10.14 4.13 7.04
CA GLY A 41 -10.95 4.53 5.89
C GLY A 41 -11.07 6.04 5.64
N LYS A 42 -10.42 6.87 6.45
CA LYS A 42 -10.45 8.34 6.35
C LYS A 42 -9.52 8.91 5.28
N VAL A 43 -8.54 8.13 4.83
CA VAL A 43 -7.50 8.57 3.89
C VAL A 43 -7.39 7.55 2.77
N SER A 44 -7.27 8.02 1.53
CA SER A 44 -7.04 7.15 0.38
C SER A 44 -5.56 6.79 0.33
N PRO A 45 -5.16 5.50 0.50
CA PRO A 45 -3.77 5.11 0.37
C PRO A 45 -3.29 5.24 -1.08
N ASP A 46 -1.97 5.37 -1.25
CA ASP A 46 -1.35 5.12 -2.55
C ASP A 46 -1.46 3.64 -2.89
N ALA A 47 -1.82 3.33 -4.12
CA ALA A 47 -1.82 1.97 -4.65
C ALA A 47 -0.76 1.84 -5.75
N PHE A 48 0.01 0.76 -5.68
CA PHE A 48 1.03 0.39 -6.66
C PHE A 48 0.77 -1.03 -7.12
N VAL A 49 0.79 -1.25 -8.44
CA VAL A 49 0.80 -2.57 -9.04
C VAL A 49 2.17 -2.77 -9.68
N ILE A 50 2.87 -3.83 -9.27
CA ILE A 50 4.22 -4.15 -9.70
C ILE A 50 4.18 -5.48 -10.43
N ASP A 51 4.76 -5.52 -11.62
CA ASP A 51 5.04 -6.77 -12.32
C ASP A 51 6.30 -7.41 -11.71
N LYS A 52 6.16 -8.60 -11.12
CA LYS A 52 7.23 -9.30 -10.41
C LYS A 52 8.28 -9.88 -11.36
N VAL A 53 7.91 -10.15 -12.60
CA VAL A 53 8.79 -10.77 -13.61
C VAL A 53 9.78 -9.75 -14.15
N SER A 54 9.28 -8.62 -14.63
CA SER A 54 10.03 -7.48 -15.16
C SER A 54 10.50 -6.50 -14.08
N ARG A 55 10.02 -6.65 -12.84
CA ARG A 55 10.27 -5.73 -11.70
C ARG A 55 9.89 -4.28 -12.00
N SER A 56 8.90 -4.08 -12.87
CA SER A 56 8.45 -2.77 -13.32
C SER A 56 7.15 -2.38 -12.63
N ILE A 57 6.93 -1.08 -12.43
CA ILE A 57 5.67 -0.55 -11.90
C ILE A 57 4.68 -0.46 -13.07
N LEU A 58 3.63 -1.27 -13.03
CA LEU A 58 2.56 -1.26 -14.03
C LEU A 58 1.60 -0.10 -13.79
N GLU A 59 1.22 0.11 -12.52
CA GLU A 59 0.28 1.15 -12.13
C GLU A 59 0.73 1.84 -10.86
N LYS A 60 0.57 3.16 -10.84
CA LYS A 60 0.79 4.00 -9.66
C LYS A 60 -0.38 4.95 -9.52
N LYS A 61 -1.22 4.70 -8.53
CA LYS A 61 -2.32 5.58 -8.15
C LYS A 61 -1.96 6.27 -6.85
N LYS A 62 -1.67 7.57 -6.92
CA LYS A 62 -1.50 8.36 -5.69
C LYS A 62 -2.87 8.58 -5.05
N GLY A 63 -2.99 8.19 -3.80
CA GLY A 63 -4.13 8.52 -2.96
C GLY A 63 -4.04 9.98 -2.51
N ASN A 64 -5.17 10.54 -2.08
CA ASN A 64 -5.18 11.87 -1.49
C ASN A 64 -4.74 11.75 -0.02
N LYS A 65 -3.45 11.98 0.23
CA LYS A 65 -2.78 11.75 1.52
C LYS A 65 -2.74 13.02 2.38
N GLU A 66 -3.84 13.76 2.43
CA GLU A 66 -3.97 14.97 3.24
C GLU A 66 -4.24 14.61 4.71
N THR A 67 -3.21 14.20 5.44
CA THR A 67 -3.21 14.36 6.90
C THR A 67 -1.76 14.50 7.38
N ALA A 68 -1.25 15.73 7.33
CA ALA A 68 -0.27 16.17 8.32
C ALA A 68 -1.08 16.83 9.43
N VAL A 69 -1.23 16.12 10.56
CA VAL A 69 -1.49 16.77 11.85
C VAL A 69 -0.17 16.79 12.58
#